data_AF-A0A7C1RCQ5-F1
#
_entry.id   AF-A0A7C1RCQ5-F1
#
_cell.length_a   1.000
_cell.length_b   1.000
_cell.length_c   1.000
_cell.angle_alpha   90.00
_cell.angle_beta   90.00
_cell.angle_gamma   90.00
#
_symmetry.space_group_name_H-M   'P 1'
#
loop_
_entity.id
_entity.type
_entity.pdbx_description
1 polymer ?
#
loop_
_entity_poly.entity_id
_entity_poly.type
_entity_poly.pdbx_seq_one_letter_code
_entity_poly.pdbx_strand_id
1 'polypeptide(L)'
;MGDPLRFRNDSDYSSKHKVLAQIKARQPKEWLTTKGIIEPGEVGATKFLPAKFKILDKGMYEMGAQKPFLLEVFLKGSTYKGRFIFRKLPRREEHEKAGKKPFVWFVWKPIDQTPYVLSSRSIRKEYVPPKGRSALPKEWENKIPSVLRWWEKNWEGERALAAIKSIRQIFLKRDILTLETLRFTLQRVWWKGQKVIRDMPVEKWYLNYSSGISYVLDANPIEQKSGINAISKTGWKMDFEGEIPPGQPGNPNKKISAHVEILDKGKFQSIESTPAFSSLKIFGTKLKGFWIMKKSDSTWVFSQSQSAPKPKKLSSIELTELQIGSIYKRTKEGNLSLQDMALEVGCSKESIIGWQRKMGLR
;
A
#
# COMPACT_ATOMS: atom_id res chain seq x y z
N MET A 1 -34.03 -13.77 -8.65
CA MET A 1 -33.17 -12.67 -9.10
C MET A 1 -32.12 -12.38 -8.04
N GLY A 2 -30.84 -12.57 -8.35
CA GLY A 2 -29.74 -12.24 -7.43
C GLY A 2 -29.65 -10.72 -7.22
N ASP A 3 -29.35 -10.30 -6.00
CA ASP A 3 -29.10 -8.89 -5.66
C ASP A 3 -27.83 -8.41 -6.40
N PRO A 4 -27.95 -7.50 -7.39
CA PRO A 4 -26.81 -7.04 -8.20
C PRO A 4 -25.80 -6.21 -7.39
N LEU A 5 -26.12 -5.88 -6.14
CA LEU A 5 -25.26 -5.13 -5.21
C LEU A 5 -24.68 -6.00 -4.10
N ARG A 6 -24.87 -7.33 -4.08
CA ARG A 6 -24.17 -8.22 -3.15
C ARG A 6 -22.65 -8.18 -3.42
N PHE A 7 -21.95 -7.28 -2.76
CA PHE A 7 -20.50 -7.32 -2.58
C PHE A 7 -20.21 -8.47 -1.61
N ARG A 8 -20.04 -9.70 -2.14
CA ARG A 8 -19.69 -10.86 -1.32
C ARG A 8 -18.34 -10.61 -0.64
N ASN A 9 -18.10 -11.30 0.48
CA ASN A 9 -16.89 -11.16 1.28
C ASN A 9 -15.70 -11.95 0.70
N ASP A 10 -15.83 -12.42 -0.54
CA ASP A 10 -14.84 -13.27 -1.19
C ASP A 10 -13.71 -12.41 -1.77
N SER A 11 -12.49 -12.92 -1.71
CA SER A 11 -11.20 -12.31 -2.07
C SER A 11 -11.04 -11.87 -3.54
N ASP A 12 -12.13 -11.85 -4.31
CA ASP A 12 -12.12 -11.82 -5.78
C ASP A 12 -12.44 -10.44 -6.39
N TYR A 13 -12.63 -9.40 -5.56
CA TYR A 13 -12.96 -8.06 -6.04
C TYR A 13 -11.72 -7.28 -6.53
N SER A 14 -11.09 -7.79 -7.58
CA SER A 14 -10.18 -6.99 -8.42
C SER A 14 -10.93 -5.80 -9.03
N SER A 15 -10.19 -4.84 -9.60
CA SER A 15 -10.64 -3.59 -10.25
C SER A 15 -11.73 -3.69 -11.34
N LYS A 16 -12.29 -4.89 -11.58
CA LYS A 16 -13.25 -5.25 -12.62
C LYS A 16 -14.73 -5.01 -12.26
N HIS A 17 -15.09 -4.77 -10.99
CA HIS A 17 -16.50 -4.60 -10.58
C HIS A 17 -16.76 -3.19 -10.01
N LYS A 18 -16.81 -2.19 -10.90
CA LYS A 18 -17.27 -0.84 -10.54
C LYS A 18 -18.75 -0.72 -10.89
N VAL A 19 -19.55 -0.29 -9.92
CA VAL A 19 -20.98 -0.06 -10.15
C VAL A 19 -21.19 1.40 -10.48
N LEU A 20 -21.97 1.66 -11.53
CA LEU A 20 -22.40 3.00 -11.86
C LEU A 20 -23.23 3.58 -10.72
N ALA A 21 -22.91 4.80 -10.28
CA ALA A 21 -23.61 5.49 -9.22
C ALA A 21 -24.14 6.84 -9.72
N GLN A 22 -25.26 7.27 -9.14
CA GLN A 22 -25.81 8.61 -9.37
C GLN A 22 -26.01 9.28 -8.01
N ILE A 23 -25.55 10.53 -7.92
CA ILE A 23 -25.85 11.36 -6.76
C ILE A 23 -27.31 11.79 -6.86
N LYS A 24 -28.11 11.40 -5.88
CA LYS A 24 -29.47 11.92 -5.70
C LYS A 24 -29.44 13.24 -4.93
N ALA A 25 -30.49 14.04 -5.09
CA ALA A 25 -30.73 15.19 -4.23
C ALA A 25 -30.81 14.75 -2.75
N ARG A 26 -30.62 15.68 -1.80
CA ARG A 26 -30.77 15.39 -0.37
C ARG A 26 -32.14 14.73 -0.14
N GLN A 27 -32.12 13.56 0.48
CA GLN A 27 -33.33 12.80 0.77
C GLN A 27 -33.72 12.98 2.25
N PRO A 28 -35.03 12.95 2.56
CA PRO A 28 -35.54 12.89 3.93
C PRO A 28 -34.96 11.72 4.73
N LYS A 29 -34.87 11.83 6.06
CA LYS A 29 -34.33 10.76 6.93
C LYS A 29 -35.29 9.58 7.05
N GLU A 30 -36.57 9.82 6.82
CA GLU A 30 -37.68 8.88 6.82
C GLU A 30 -37.43 7.71 5.86
N TRP A 31 -36.73 7.97 4.74
CA TRP A 31 -36.33 6.95 3.76
C TRP A 31 -35.43 5.84 4.34
N LEU A 32 -34.81 6.05 5.51
CA LEU A 32 -33.99 5.01 6.16
C LEU A 32 -34.85 3.91 6.81
N THR A 33 -36.13 4.16 7.06
CA THR A 33 -37.05 3.23 7.73
C THR A 33 -38.22 2.78 6.86
N THR A 34 -38.48 3.45 5.73
CA THR A 34 -39.54 3.09 4.77
C THR A 34 -39.43 1.64 4.29
N LYS A 35 -40.52 0.88 4.42
CA LYS A 35 -40.66 -0.51 3.96
C LYS A 35 -42.10 -0.73 3.48
N GLY A 36 -42.28 -1.65 2.54
CA GLY A 36 -43.62 -2.05 2.07
C GLY A 36 -43.97 -1.51 0.69
N ILE A 37 -45.26 -1.50 0.39
CA ILE A 37 -45.82 -0.99 -0.86
C ILE A 37 -46.36 0.41 -0.59
N ILE A 38 -46.00 1.36 -1.44
CA ILE A 38 -46.50 2.74 -1.45
C ILE A 38 -47.43 2.86 -2.65
N GLU A 39 -48.64 3.33 -2.43
CA GLU A 39 -49.70 3.34 -3.45
C GLU A 39 -49.44 4.41 -4.53
N PRO A 40 -49.99 4.26 -5.75
CA PRO A 40 -49.83 5.24 -6.82
C PRO A 40 -50.22 6.66 -6.38
N GLY A 41 -49.42 7.65 -6.77
CA GLY A 41 -49.64 9.06 -6.44
C GLY A 41 -49.05 9.52 -5.10
N GLU A 42 -48.58 8.61 -4.25
CA GLU A 42 -47.88 8.94 -3.01
C GLU A 42 -46.37 9.19 -3.20
N VAL A 43 -45.73 9.84 -2.21
CA VAL A 43 -44.30 10.19 -2.26
C VAL A 43 -43.44 8.92 -2.34
N GLY A 44 -42.84 8.67 -3.50
CA GLY A 44 -42.02 7.49 -3.75
C GLY A 44 -42.58 6.53 -4.78
N ALA A 45 -43.87 6.62 -5.09
CA ALA A 45 -44.54 5.90 -6.16
C ALA A 45 -44.66 6.77 -7.41
N THR A 46 -44.97 6.13 -8.55
CA THR A 46 -45.32 6.86 -9.76
C THR A 46 -46.80 7.25 -9.71
N LYS A 47 -47.26 8.08 -10.65
CA LYS A 47 -48.68 8.43 -10.76
C LYS A 47 -49.60 7.20 -10.96
N PHE A 48 -49.09 6.14 -11.57
CA PHE A 48 -49.91 5.01 -12.04
C PHE A 48 -49.52 3.65 -11.45
N LEU A 49 -48.31 3.52 -10.89
CA LEU A 49 -47.80 2.26 -10.39
C LEU A 49 -47.27 2.41 -8.96
N PRO A 50 -47.56 1.42 -8.08
CA PRO A 50 -47.08 1.42 -6.71
C PRO A 50 -45.56 1.22 -6.67
N ALA A 51 -44.94 1.70 -5.60
CA ALA A 51 -43.52 1.48 -5.35
C ALA A 51 -43.31 0.48 -4.22
N LYS A 52 -42.42 -0.50 -4.44
CA LYS A 52 -42.05 -1.49 -3.44
C LYS A 52 -40.71 -1.14 -2.82
N PHE A 53 -40.72 -0.72 -1.55
CA PHE A 53 -39.52 -0.44 -0.78
C PHE A 53 -39.12 -1.64 0.07
N LYS A 54 -37.89 -2.11 -0.13
CA LYS A 54 -37.25 -3.14 0.67
C LYS A 54 -35.93 -2.61 1.21
N ILE A 55 -35.78 -2.66 2.54
CA ILE A 55 -34.50 -2.38 3.17
C ILE A 55 -33.59 -3.58 2.95
N LEU A 56 -32.46 -3.36 2.28
CA LEU A 56 -31.48 -4.42 1.99
C LEU A 56 -30.46 -4.60 3.12
N ASP A 57 -30.11 -3.53 3.83
CA ASP A 57 -29.20 -3.56 4.97
C ASP A 57 -29.43 -2.33 5.88
N LYS A 58 -28.96 -2.43 7.13
CA LYS A 58 -28.98 -1.34 8.12
C LYS A 58 -27.64 -1.28 8.84
N GLY A 59 -27.18 -0.08 9.15
CA GLY A 59 -25.95 0.11 9.88
C GLY A 59 -25.56 1.57 10.02
N MET A 60 -24.43 1.79 10.68
CA MET A 60 -23.79 3.10 10.77
C MET A 60 -22.85 3.31 9.59
N TYR A 61 -22.50 4.56 9.32
CA TYR A 61 -21.42 4.88 8.40
C TYR A 61 -20.49 5.93 9.00
N GLU A 62 -19.24 5.91 8.56
CA GLU A 62 -18.24 6.91 8.91
C GLU A 62 -17.65 7.49 7.62
N MET A 63 -17.43 8.80 7.60
CA MET A 63 -16.89 9.49 6.43
C MET A 63 -15.36 9.48 6.45
N GLY A 64 -14.75 9.01 5.36
CA GLY A 64 -13.32 9.09 5.12
C GLY A 64 -12.94 10.36 4.34
N ALA A 65 -11.95 10.21 3.46
CA ALA A 65 -11.50 11.31 2.60
C ALA A 65 -12.63 11.85 1.70
N GLN A 66 -12.76 13.18 1.67
CA GLN A 66 -13.74 13.91 0.87
C GLN A 66 -12.99 14.89 -0.06
N LYS A 67 -13.16 14.72 -1.36
CA LYS A 67 -12.57 15.52 -2.43
C LYS A 67 -13.62 15.75 -3.53
N PRO A 68 -13.46 16.75 -4.41
CA PRO A 68 -14.43 17.02 -5.48
C PRO A 68 -14.76 15.82 -6.39
N PHE A 69 -13.81 14.89 -6.55
CA PHE A 69 -13.94 13.70 -7.39
C PHE A 69 -13.87 12.37 -6.61
N LEU A 70 -13.81 12.42 -5.26
CA LEU A 70 -13.66 11.21 -4.43
C LEU A 70 -14.40 11.39 -3.11
N LEU A 71 -15.26 10.42 -2.79
CA LEU A 71 -15.89 10.27 -1.50
C LEU A 71 -15.57 8.86 -0.98
N GLU A 72 -14.97 8.79 0.20
CA GLU A 72 -14.68 7.55 0.90
C GLU A 72 -15.64 7.38 2.08
N VAL A 73 -16.22 6.19 2.20
CA VAL A 73 -17.21 5.88 3.24
C VAL A 73 -16.88 4.52 3.85
N PHE A 74 -16.95 4.41 5.17
CA PHE A 74 -16.83 3.15 5.90
C PHE A 74 -18.21 2.74 6.38
N LEU A 75 -18.78 1.69 5.79
CA LEU A 75 -20.09 1.17 6.16
C LEU A 75 -19.95 0.11 7.26
N LYS A 76 -20.87 0.14 8.22
CA LYS A 76 -20.98 -0.81 9.34
C LYS A 76 -22.36 -1.46 9.35
N GLY A 77 -22.73 -2.02 8.20
CA GLY A 77 -23.94 -2.84 8.05
C GLY A 77 -23.68 -4.33 8.29
N SER A 78 -24.75 -5.12 8.23
CA SER A 78 -24.65 -6.58 8.32
C SER A 78 -24.05 -7.19 7.04
N THR A 79 -24.44 -6.63 5.88
CA THR A 79 -24.06 -7.10 4.55
C THR A 79 -23.04 -6.16 3.91
N TYR A 80 -23.34 -4.86 3.88
CA TYR A 80 -22.48 -3.81 3.37
C TYR A 80 -21.59 -3.31 4.50
N LYS A 81 -20.42 -3.94 4.62
CA LYS A 81 -19.40 -3.60 5.62
C LYS A 81 -18.04 -3.31 4.99
N GLY A 82 -17.31 -2.40 5.61
CA GLY A 82 -15.97 -1.98 5.23
C GLY A 82 -15.94 -0.69 4.43
N ARG A 83 -14.80 -0.44 3.79
CA ARG A 83 -14.46 0.74 3.01
C ARG A 83 -15.06 0.66 1.62
N PHE A 84 -15.74 1.73 1.22
CA PHE A 84 -16.28 1.95 -0.12
C PHE A 84 -15.75 3.27 -0.68
N ILE A 85 -15.45 3.26 -1.98
CA ILE A 85 -14.96 4.44 -2.71
C ILE A 85 -15.99 4.82 -3.77
N PHE A 86 -16.47 6.05 -3.68
CA PHE A 86 -17.21 6.73 -4.73
C PHE A 86 -16.24 7.65 -5.47
N ARG A 87 -16.11 7.49 -6.78
CA ARG A 87 -15.19 8.29 -7.59
C ARG A 87 -15.84 8.80 -8.85
N LYS A 88 -15.66 10.09 -9.10
CA LYS A 88 -16.08 10.76 -10.33
C LYS A 88 -15.00 10.57 -11.39
N LEU A 89 -15.38 10.00 -12.55
CA LEU A 89 -14.49 9.73 -13.68
C LEU A 89 -15.10 10.31 -14.97
N PRO A 90 -14.29 10.65 -15.98
CA PRO A 90 -14.81 11.06 -17.29
C PRO A 90 -15.63 9.91 -17.91
N ARG A 91 -16.69 10.28 -18.63
CA ARG A 91 -17.48 9.32 -19.41
C ARG A 91 -16.62 8.79 -20.57
N ARG A 92 -16.75 7.51 -20.85
CA ARG A 92 -16.18 6.83 -22.02
C ARG A 92 -17.33 6.26 -22.85
N GLU A 93 -17.08 5.95 -24.11
CA GLU A 93 -18.11 5.40 -25.01
C GLU A 93 -18.72 4.09 -24.46
N GLU A 94 -17.89 3.25 -23.84
CA GLU A 94 -18.27 2.02 -23.13
C GLU A 94 -19.28 2.22 -21.97
N HIS A 95 -19.54 3.46 -21.53
CA HIS A 95 -20.48 3.78 -20.46
C HIS A 95 -21.86 4.23 -21.00
N GLU A 96 -22.40 3.53 -21.99
CA GLU A 96 -23.67 3.88 -22.64
C GLU A 96 -24.83 4.12 -21.66
N LYS A 97 -24.91 3.27 -20.61
CA LYS A 97 -25.95 3.33 -19.56
C LYS A 97 -25.87 4.55 -18.65
N ALA A 98 -24.81 5.36 -18.75
CA ALA A 98 -24.61 6.55 -17.92
C ALA A 98 -25.27 7.83 -18.45
N GLY A 99 -25.88 7.76 -19.64
CA GLY A 99 -26.43 8.92 -20.34
C GLY A 99 -25.33 9.82 -20.94
N LYS A 100 -25.70 11.06 -21.29
CA LYS A 100 -24.83 12.02 -22.00
C LYS A 100 -23.97 12.91 -21.08
N LYS A 101 -23.93 12.66 -19.76
CA LYS A 101 -23.17 13.49 -18.82
C LYS A 101 -21.66 13.31 -19.01
N PRO A 102 -20.84 14.38 -19.04
CA PRO A 102 -19.39 14.27 -19.29
C PRO A 102 -18.64 13.54 -18.17
N PHE A 103 -19.20 13.47 -16.96
CA PHE A 103 -18.63 12.77 -15.82
C PHE A 103 -19.65 11.86 -15.16
N VAL A 104 -19.17 10.73 -14.67
CA VAL A 104 -20.00 9.72 -14.02
C VAL A 104 -19.37 9.26 -12.71
N TRP A 105 -20.22 8.96 -11.72
CA TRP A 105 -19.78 8.39 -10.46
C TRP A 105 -19.73 6.88 -10.55
N PHE A 106 -18.68 6.31 -9.99
CA PHE A 106 -18.53 4.87 -9.79
C PHE A 106 -18.39 4.60 -8.31
N VAL A 107 -18.99 3.50 -7.85
CA VAL A 107 -18.78 2.97 -6.50
C VAL A 107 -18.19 1.58 -6.57
N TRP A 108 -17.25 1.29 -5.68
CA TRP A 108 -16.74 -0.07 -5.46
C TRP A 108 -16.19 -0.22 -4.04
N LYS A 109 -16.08 -1.48 -3.61
CA LYS A 109 -15.39 -1.88 -2.39
C LYS A 109 -13.94 -2.26 -2.76
N PRO A 110 -12.91 -1.47 -2.40
CA PRO A 110 -11.52 -1.87 -2.62
C PRO A 110 -11.15 -3.13 -1.83
N ILE A 111 -10.21 -3.94 -2.35
CA ILE A 111 -9.60 -5.04 -1.58
C ILE A 111 -8.85 -4.46 -0.38
N ASP A 112 -8.02 -3.43 -0.62
CA ASP A 112 -7.33 -2.70 0.43
C ASP A 112 -8.30 -1.83 1.24
N GLN A 113 -8.48 -2.20 2.49
CA GLN A 113 -9.35 -1.53 3.45
C GLN A 113 -8.65 -0.39 4.20
N THR A 114 -7.36 -0.12 3.92
CA THR A 114 -6.60 0.99 4.53
C THR A 114 -7.25 2.34 4.19
N PRO A 115 -7.55 3.19 5.18
CA PRO A 115 -8.13 4.51 4.92
C PRO A 115 -7.31 5.36 3.95
N TYR A 116 -7.98 6.11 3.07
CA TYR A 116 -7.30 6.86 2.00
C TYR A 116 -6.24 7.79 2.58
N VAL A 117 -6.53 8.48 3.68
CA VAL A 117 -5.62 9.46 4.31
C VAL A 117 -4.25 8.84 4.65
N LEU A 118 -4.22 7.55 4.98
CA LEU A 118 -2.99 6.79 5.28
C LEU A 118 -2.39 6.09 4.05
N SER A 119 -3.03 6.13 2.88
CA SER A 119 -2.54 5.44 1.67
C SER A 119 -1.28 6.10 1.08
N SER A 120 -0.46 5.32 0.36
CA SER A 120 0.68 5.83 -0.41
C SER A 120 0.31 6.99 -1.34
N ARG A 121 -0.90 6.94 -1.90
CA ARG A 121 -1.43 7.97 -2.81
C ARG A 121 -1.74 9.27 -2.07
N SER A 122 -2.29 9.20 -0.87
CA SER A 122 -2.54 10.37 -0.02
C SER A 122 -1.24 11.07 0.34
N ILE A 123 -0.24 10.32 0.80
CA ILE A 123 1.08 10.87 1.13
C ILE A 123 1.73 11.55 -0.07
N ARG A 124 1.74 10.90 -1.25
CA ARG A 124 2.30 11.47 -2.48
C ARG A 124 1.61 12.76 -2.92
N LYS A 125 0.33 12.89 -2.62
CA LYS A 125 -0.50 14.05 -2.97
C LYS A 125 -0.63 15.02 -1.82
N GLU A 126 0.13 14.80 -0.74
CA GLU A 126 0.18 15.65 0.45
C GLU A 126 -1.21 16.00 0.98
N TYR A 127 -2.11 15.00 0.92
CA TYR A 127 -3.49 15.23 1.30
C TYR A 127 -3.62 15.31 2.81
N VAL A 128 -4.14 16.46 3.25
CA VAL A 128 -4.54 16.73 4.63
C VAL A 128 -6.06 16.98 4.63
N PRO A 129 -6.83 16.29 5.48
CA PRO A 129 -8.26 16.59 5.62
C PRO A 129 -8.50 18.00 6.20
N PRO A 130 -9.70 18.58 6.05
CA PRO A 130 -10.05 19.83 6.70
C PRO A 130 -9.84 19.78 8.22
N LYS A 131 -9.62 20.96 8.82
CA LYS A 131 -9.46 21.14 10.26
C LYS A 131 -10.54 20.39 11.06
N GLY A 132 -10.13 19.75 12.16
CA GLY A 132 -11.04 18.99 13.02
C GLY A 132 -11.48 17.63 12.44
N ARG A 133 -11.02 17.23 11.24
CA ARG A 133 -11.37 15.92 10.65
C ARG A 133 -10.16 15.00 10.51
N SER A 134 -10.33 13.75 10.93
CA SER A 134 -9.34 12.69 10.74
C SER A 134 -9.42 12.06 9.34
N ALA A 135 -10.61 12.03 8.72
CA ALA A 135 -10.87 11.16 7.57
C ALA A 135 -10.53 9.68 7.83
N LEU A 136 -10.59 9.27 9.09
CA LEU A 136 -10.43 7.90 9.57
C LEU A 136 -11.73 7.43 10.24
N PRO A 137 -12.08 6.15 10.14
CA PRO A 137 -13.12 5.58 11.00
C PRO A 137 -12.61 5.45 12.44
N LYS A 138 -13.51 5.47 13.42
CA LYS A 138 -13.20 5.52 14.85
C LYS A 138 -12.31 4.38 15.34
N GLU A 139 -12.43 3.21 14.73
CA GLU A 139 -11.55 2.05 15.00
C GLU A 139 -10.07 2.34 14.70
N TRP A 140 -9.79 3.17 13.71
CA TRP A 140 -8.43 3.61 13.39
C TRP A 140 -8.00 4.78 14.27
N GLU A 141 -8.90 5.72 14.57
CA GLU A 141 -8.63 6.81 15.51
C GLU A 141 -8.18 6.29 16.88
N ASN A 142 -8.87 5.27 17.40
CA ASN A 142 -8.57 4.67 18.70
C ASN A 142 -7.17 4.03 18.75
N LYS A 143 -6.65 3.56 17.61
CA LYS A 143 -5.30 2.96 17.50
C LYS A 143 -4.19 4.01 17.44
N ILE A 144 -4.52 5.29 17.24
CA ILE A 144 -3.57 6.37 17.07
C ILE A 144 -3.30 7.04 18.43
N PRO A 145 -2.03 7.17 18.84
CA PRO A 145 -1.65 7.91 20.04
C PRO A 145 -2.16 9.36 19.99
N SER A 146 -2.71 9.84 21.11
CA SER A 146 -3.26 11.21 21.24
C SER A 146 -2.27 12.29 20.76
N VAL A 147 -0.97 12.06 20.97
CA VAL A 147 0.08 12.99 20.56
C VAL A 147 0.13 13.25 19.04
N LEU A 148 -0.32 12.28 18.22
CA LEU A 148 -0.35 12.34 16.76
C LEU A 148 -1.75 12.64 16.18
N ARG A 149 -2.78 12.82 17.02
CA ARG A 149 -4.15 13.07 16.57
C ARG A 149 -4.32 14.50 16.06
N TRP A 150 -3.94 14.70 14.79
CA TRP A 150 -3.94 16.01 14.14
C TRP A 150 -5.31 16.69 14.13
N TRP A 151 -6.40 15.90 14.12
CA TRP A 151 -7.76 16.41 14.10
C TRP A 151 -8.21 16.97 15.45
N GLU A 152 -7.87 16.31 16.57
CA GLU A 152 -8.16 16.83 17.92
C GLU A 152 -7.34 18.10 18.20
N LYS A 153 -6.10 18.12 17.71
CA LYS A 153 -5.18 19.25 17.90
C LYS A 153 -5.34 20.35 16.86
N ASN A 154 -6.29 20.22 15.93
CA ASN A 154 -6.59 21.21 14.91
C ASN A 154 -5.35 21.60 14.06
N TRP A 155 -4.46 20.64 13.80
CA TRP A 155 -3.28 20.85 12.97
C TRP A 155 -3.64 20.90 11.49
N GLU A 156 -2.88 21.67 10.73
CA GLU A 156 -3.07 21.89 9.29
C GLU A 156 -1.74 21.79 8.54
N GLY A 157 -1.82 21.80 7.21
CA GLY A 157 -0.67 21.87 6.31
C GLY A 157 0.40 20.81 6.60
N GLU A 158 1.66 21.24 6.59
CA GLU A 158 2.82 20.37 6.77
C GLU A 158 2.83 19.64 8.12
N ARG A 159 2.32 20.28 9.19
CA ARG A 159 2.30 19.70 10.54
C ARG A 159 1.35 18.51 10.63
N ALA A 160 0.14 18.66 10.08
CA ALA A 160 -0.80 17.54 10.02
C ALA A 160 -0.30 16.44 9.08
N LEU A 161 0.30 16.82 7.94
CA LEU A 161 0.89 15.87 7.00
C LEU A 161 2.03 15.05 7.63
N ALA A 162 2.88 15.67 8.45
CA ALA A 162 3.94 14.98 9.19
C ALA A 162 3.36 13.95 10.15
N ALA A 163 2.30 14.30 10.90
CA ALA A 163 1.61 13.35 11.78
C ALA A 163 1.02 12.16 11.01
N ILE A 164 0.36 12.42 9.88
CA ILE A 164 -0.19 11.38 8.99
C ILE A 164 0.93 10.46 8.48
N LYS A 165 2.08 11.03 8.07
CA LYS A 165 3.25 10.26 7.61
C LYS A 165 3.80 9.36 8.73
N SER A 166 3.93 9.87 9.96
CA SER A 166 4.40 9.09 11.13
C SER A 166 3.44 7.96 11.47
N ILE A 167 2.14 8.23 11.47
CA ILE A 167 1.10 7.22 11.74
C ILE A 167 1.15 6.11 10.70
N ARG A 168 1.26 6.45 9.40
CA ARG A 168 1.43 5.45 8.34
C ARG A 168 2.64 4.56 8.59
N GLN A 169 3.78 5.12 9.03
CA GLN A 169 4.96 4.33 9.33
C GLN A 169 4.75 3.37 10.51
N ILE A 170 4.04 3.80 11.56
CA ILE A 170 3.69 2.95 12.71
C ILE A 170 2.86 1.75 12.26
N PHE A 171 1.80 2.00 11.47
CA PHE A 171 0.96 0.92 10.94
C PHE A 171 1.72 0.02 9.97
N LEU A 172 2.50 0.57 9.04
CA LEU A 172 3.34 -0.24 8.15
C LEU A 172 4.33 -1.10 8.93
N LYS A 173 4.97 -0.58 9.98
CA LYS A 173 5.89 -1.38 10.80
C LYS A 173 5.16 -2.52 11.52
N ARG A 174 3.96 -2.28 12.06
CA ARG A 174 3.13 -3.32 12.70
C ARG A 174 2.65 -4.37 11.70
N ASP A 175 2.22 -3.95 10.52
CA ASP A 175 1.80 -4.87 9.45
C ASP A 175 2.99 -5.69 8.95
N ILE A 176 4.17 -5.08 8.79
CA ILE A 176 5.43 -5.80 8.50
C ILE A 176 5.72 -6.82 9.61
N LEU A 177 5.50 -6.54 10.88
CA LEU A 177 5.73 -7.53 11.94
C LEU A 177 4.71 -8.68 11.93
N THR A 178 3.53 -8.51 11.32
CA THR A 178 2.44 -9.50 11.29
C THR A 178 2.30 -10.23 9.95
N LEU A 179 2.93 -9.74 8.87
CA LEU A 179 2.94 -10.40 7.57
C LEU A 179 3.70 -11.74 7.63
N GLU A 180 3.10 -12.79 7.04
CA GLU A 180 3.75 -14.08 6.87
C GLU A 180 5.11 -13.91 6.20
N THR A 181 6.16 -14.37 6.91
CA THR A 181 7.51 -14.39 6.38
C THR A 181 7.68 -15.57 5.45
N LEU A 182 7.90 -15.31 4.17
CA LEU A 182 8.23 -16.32 3.17
C LEU A 182 9.74 -16.45 3.00
N ARG A 183 10.23 -17.55 2.43
CA ARG A 183 11.66 -17.76 2.15
C ARG A 183 12.06 -17.26 0.76
N PHE A 184 13.29 -16.76 0.62
CA PHE A 184 13.92 -16.43 -0.66
C PHE A 184 15.34 -17.01 -0.75
N THR A 185 15.81 -17.20 -1.99
CA THR A 185 17.23 -17.42 -2.32
C THR A 185 17.66 -16.53 -3.47
N LEU A 186 18.92 -16.08 -3.44
CA LEU A 186 19.59 -15.42 -4.55
C LEU A 186 20.69 -16.34 -5.04
N GLN A 187 20.55 -16.85 -6.26
CA GLN A 187 21.55 -17.70 -6.91
C GLN A 187 22.30 -16.93 -8.01
N ARG A 188 23.57 -17.26 -8.23
CA ARG A 188 24.33 -16.88 -9.42
C ARG A 188 24.49 -18.11 -10.28
N VAL A 189 24.14 -17.97 -11.56
CA VAL A 189 24.35 -18.98 -12.60
C VAL A 189 25.38 -18.42 -13.55
N TRP A 190 26.50 -19.11 -13.71
CA TRP A 190 27.59 -18.62 -14.55
C TRP A 190 28.28 -19.75 -15.31
N TRP A 191 28.87 -19.40 -16.45
CA TRP A 191 29.74 -20.30 -17.22
C TRP A 191 30.83 -19.50 -17.91
N LYS A 192 31.88 -20.20 -18.36
CA LYS A 192 32.95 -19.58 -19.13
C LYS A 192 32.38 -19.06 -20.46
N GLY A 193 32.51 -17.75 -20.67
CA GLY A 193 32.07 -17.10 -21.91
C GLY A 193 32.82 -17.61 -23.14
N GLN A 194 32.40 -17.16 -24.32
CA GLN A 194 33.17 -17.40 -25.54
C GLN A 194 34.56 -16.78 -25.36
N LYS A 195 35.62 -17.52 -25.76
CA LYS A 195 37.00 -17.03 -25.70
C LYS A 195 37.20 -15.92 -26.73
N VAL A 196 36.89 -14.69 -26.34
CA VAL A 196 37.19 -13.43 -27.05
C VAL A 196 38.08 -12.58 -26.12
N ILE A 197 38.71 -11.53 -26.66
CA ILE A 197 39.84 -10.76 -26.07
C ILE A 197 39.71 -10.41 -24.57
N ARG A 198 38.49 -10.34 -24.00
CA ARG A 198 38.25 -9.97 -22.59
C ARG A 198 37.98 -11.15 -21.63
N ASP A 199 37.90 -12.40 -22.10
CA ASP A 199 37.68 -13.65 -21.31
C ASP A 199 36.66 -13.55 -20.15
N MET A 200 35.60 -12.74 -20.30
CA MET A 200 34.63 -12.50 -19.24
C MET A 200 33.62 -13.66 -19.13
N PRO A 201 33.28 -14.12 -17.92
CA PRO A 201 32.20 -15.10 -17.71
C PRO A 201 30.84 -14.51 -18.11
N VAL A 202 29.94 -15.39 -18.55
CA VAL A 202 28.53 -15.02 -18.73
C VAL A 202 27.81 -15.35 -17.43
N GLU A 203 27.12 -14.37 -16.86
CA GLU A 203 26.50 -14.47 -15.54
C GLU A 203 25.03 -14.07 -15.57
N LYS A 204 24.23 -14.73 -14.75
CA LYS A 204 22.83 -14.40 -14.49
C LYS A 204 22.52 -14.60 -13.02
N TRP A 205 21.62 -13.79 -12.48
CA TRP A 205 21.19 -13.94 -11.09
C TRP A 205 19.73 -14.37 -11.03
N TYR A 206 19.43 -15.32 -10.17
CA TYR A 206 18.07 -15.83 -9.96
C TYR A 206 17.63 -15.43 -8.55
N LEU A 207 16.59 -14.60 -8.46
CA LEU A 207 15.92 -14.29 -7.21
C LEU A 207 14.66 -15.15 -7.10
N ASN A 208 14.70 -16.14 -6.23
CA ASN A 208 13.65 -17.14 -6.08
C ASN A 208 12.85 -16.91 -4.81
N TYR A 209 11.54 -17.12 -4.88
CA TYR A 209 10.64 -17.08 -3.75
C TYR A 209 10.02 -18.45 -3.51
N SER A 210 9.83 -18.79 -2.23
CA SER A 210 9.15 -20.03 -1.81
C SER A 210 7.71 -20.18 -2.30
N SER A 211 7.10 -19.12 -2.85
CA SER A 211 5.82 -19.20 -3.58
C SER A 211 5.93 -19.89 -4.95
N GLY A 212 7.13 -20.26 -5.39
CA GLY A 212 7.40 -20.87 -6.70
C GLY A 212 7.66 -19.87 -7.84
N ILE A 213 7.63 -18.58 -7.54
CA ILE A 213 7.99 -17.51 -8.49
C ILE A 213 9.48 -17.25 -8.43
N SER A 214 10.13 -17.20 -9.59
CA SER A 214 11.54 -16.82 -9.74
C SER A 214 11.68 -15.64 -10.69
N TYR A 215 12.67 -14.80 -10.45
CA TYR A 215 13.05 -13.70 -11.34
C TYR A 215 14.49 -13.87 -11.79
N VAL A 216 14.69 -13.89 -13.10
CA VAL A 216 16.03 -13.83 -13.71
C VAL A 216 16.42 -12.37 -13.85
N LEU A 217 17.50 -11.97 -13.19
CA LEU A 217 18.04 -10.62 -13.15
C LEU A 217 19.23 -10.49 -14.09
N ASP A 218 19.38 -9.33 -14.72
CA ASP A 218 20.49 -9.00 -15.63
C ASP A 218 21.72 -8.40 -14.92
N ALA A 219 21.61 -8.07 -13.63
CA ALA A 219 22.70 -7.56 -12.81
C ALA A 219 22.65 -8.12 -11.38
N ASN A 220 23.81 -8.17 -10.71
CA ASN A 220 23.93 -8.63 -9.33
C ASN A 220 23.24 -7.66 -8.36
N PRO A 221 22.13 -8.03 -7.68
CA PRO A 221 21.46 -7.13 -6.74
C PRO A 221 22.25 -6.90 -5.43
N ILE A 222 23.35 -7.64 -5.21
CA ILE A 222 24.27 -7.38 -4.11
C ILE A 222 25.17 -6.18 -4.42
N GLU A 223 25.57 -5.99 -5.67
CA GLU A 223 26.49 -4.92 -6.10
C GLU A 223 25.73 -3.72 -6.66
N GLN A 224 24.82 -3.98 -7.61
CA GLN A 224 23.95 -2.97 -8.18
C GLN A 224 22.63 -2.92 -7.40
N LYS A 225 22.24 -1.74 -6.92
CA LYS A 225 21.05 -1.59 -6.08
C LYS A 225 19.83 -1.01 -6.79
N SER A 226 19.91 -0.69 -8.08
CA SER A 226 18.79 -0.08 -8.81
C SER A 226 18.85 -0.33 -10.30
N GLY A 227 17.70 -0.27 -10.97
CA GLY A 227 17.61 -0.38 -12.43
C GLY A 227 17.95 -1.77 -12.97
N ILE A 228 17.74 -2.82 -12.19
CA ILE A 228 18.05 -4.20 -12.57
C ILE A 228 16.84 -4.75 -13.32
N ASN A 229 17.01 -5.20 -14.57
CA ASN A 229 15.92 -5.80 -15.31
C ASN A 229 15.70 -7.24 -14.83
N ALA A 230 14.44 -7.65 -14.81
CA ALA A 230 13.97 -8.90 -14.25
C ALA A 230 12.91 -9.52 -15.15
N ILE A 231 13.01 -10.83 -15.37
CA ILE A 231 12.01 -11.62 -16.10
C ILE A 231 11.48 -12.71 -15.18
N SER A 232 10.16 -12.81 -15.06
CA SER A 232 9.52 -13.85 -14.24
C SER A 232 9.63 -15.21 -14.91
N LYS A 233 9.99 -16.23 -14.14
CA LYS A 233 10.08 -17.63 -14.55
C LYS A 233 9.45 -18.51 -13.48
N THR A 234 8.89 -19.64 -13.88
CA THR A 234 8.32 -20.66 -13.00
C THR A 234 9.15 -21.94 -13.06
N GLY A 235 9.08 -22.76 -12.00
CA GLY A 235 9.69 -24.11 -11.99
C GLY A 235 11.20 -24.16 -11.77
N TRP A 236 11.84 -23.05 -11.38
CA TRP A 236 13.25 -23.06 -10.99
C TRP A 236 13.43 -23.53 -9.55
N LYS A 237 14.42 -24.39 -9.29
CA LYS A 237 14.68 -24.96 -7.97
C LYS A 237 15.46 -23.97 -7.10
N MET A 238 14.80 -23.43 -6.08
CA MET A 238 15.38 -22.38 -5.23
C MET A 238 16.57 -22.84 -4.37
N ASP A 239 16.66 -24.13 -4.06
CA ASP A 239 17.68 -24.72 -3.18
C ASP A 239 18.79 -25.47 -3.96
N PHE A 240 18.83 -25.36 -5.29
CA PHE A 240 19.82 -26.05 -6.11
C PHE A 240 21.18 -25.34 -6.10
N GLU A 241 22.25 -26.12 -5.91
CA GLU A 241 23.65 -25.72 -6.10
C GLU A 241 24.37 -26.84 -6.86
N GLY A 242 25.36 -26.48 -7.67
CA GLY A 242 26.15 -27.43 -8.45
C GLY A 242 26.16 -27.11 -9.94
N GLU A 243 26.39 -28.14 -10.75
CA GLU A 243 26.56 -27.97 -12.20
C GLU A 243 25.31 -28.35 -12.98
N ILE A 244 25.02 -27.54 -14.01
CA ILE A 244 23.99 -27.79 -15.00
C ILE A 244 24.70 -28.20 -16.31
N PRO A 245 24.51 -29.45 -16.76
CA PRO A 245 25.07 -29.91 -18.02
C PRO A 245 24.61 -29.07 -19.22
N PRO A 246 25.36 -29.08 -20.34
CA PRO A 246 24.96 -28.40 -21.55
C PRO A 246 23.56 -28.79 -22.06
N GLY A 247 22.80 -27.83 -22.59
CA GLY A 247 21.49 -28.04 -23.18
C GLY A 247 20.33 -28.21 -22.19
N GLN A 248 20.60 -28.23 -20.88
CA GLN A 248 19.58 -28.34 -19.85
C GLN A 248 18.94 -26.99 -19.49
N PRO A 249 17.71 -26.96 -18.95
CA PRO A 249 17.07 -25.72 -18.50
C PRO A 249 17.96 -24.92 -17.52
N GLY A 250 18.31 -23.69 -17.89
CA GLY A 250 19.23 -22.86 -17.12
C GLY A 250 20.63 -22.76 -17.70
N ASN A 251 21.00 -23.68 -18.61
CA ASN A 251 22.24 -23.64 -19.36
C ASN A 251 21.95 -23.69 -20.88
N PRO A 252 21.91 -22.52 -21.57
CA PRO A 252 21.68 -22.48 -23.01
C PRO A 252 22.91 -22.94 -23.83
N ASN A 253 24.05 -23.17 -23.19
CA ASN A 253 25.27 -23.59 -23.86
C ASN A 253 25.14 -25.05 -24.31
N LYS A 254 25.68 -25.37 -25.50
CA LYS A 254 25.67 -26.73 -26.06
C LYS A 254 26.88 -27.58 -25.66
N LYS A 255 27.93 -26.98 -25.06
CA LYS A 255 29.23 -27.63 -24.82
C LYS A 255 29.77 -27.44 -23.40
N ILE A 256 29.46 -26.34 -22.73
CA ILE A 256 30.05 -25.98 -21.43
C ILE A 256 29.00 -26.08 -20.32
N SER A 257 29.35 -26.71 -19.20
CA SER A 257 28.49 -26.74 -18.01
C SER A 257 28.34 -25.33 -17.40
N ALA A 258 27.17 -25.06 -16.81
CA ALA A 258 26.94 -23.85 -16.03
C ALA A 258 27.00 -24.19 -14.53
N HIS A 259 27.63 -23.34 -13.73
CA HIS A 259 27.71 -23.49 -12.29
C HIS A 259 26.62 -22.65 -11.63
N VAL A 260 25.99 -23.19 -10.59
CA VAL A 260 24.98 -22.53 -9.77
C VAL A 260 25.46 -22.48 -8.33
N GLU A 261 25.49 -21.27 -7.77
CA GLU A 261 25.86 -21.01 -6.37
C GLU A 261 24.79 -20.15 -5.69
N ILE A 262 24.49 -20.40 -4.41
CA ILE A 262 23.61 -19.55 -3.61
C ILE A 262 24.45 -18.43 -3.00
N LEU A 263 24.23 -17.21 -3.48
CA LEU A 263 24.91 -16.01 -2.98
C LEU A 263 24.34 -15.53 -1.64
N ASP A 264 23.02 -15.66 -1.45
CA ASP A 264 22.32 -15.30 -0.22
C ASP A 264 21.00 -16.06 -0.08
N LYS A 265 20.53 -16.22 1.15
CA LYS A 265 19.24 -16.85 1.48
C LYS A 265 18.66 -16.22 2.73
N GLY A 266 17.34 -16.25 2.86
CA GLY A 266 16.69 -15.75 4.07
C GLY A 266 15.19 -15.66 3.96
N LYS A 267 14.61 -14.73 4.72
CA LYS A 267 13.17 -14.47 4.72
C LYS A 267 12.86 -13.19 3.95
N PHE A 268 11.64 -13.07 3.45
CA PHE A 268 11.12 -11.82 2.93
C PHE A 268 9.64 -11.66 3.33
N GLN A 269 9.17 -10.43 3.31
CA GLN A 269 7.77 -10.09 3.52
C GLN A 269 7.26 -9.27 2.35
N SER A 270 6.18 -9.74 1.73
CA SER A 270 5.48 -9.00 0.68
C SER A 270 4.61 -7.91 1.31
N ILE A 271 4.93 -6.64 1.04
CA ILE A 271 4.19 -5.48 1.56
C ILE A 271 3.05 -5.09 0.62
N GLU A 272 3.30 -5.15 -0.69
CA GLU A 272 2.30 -4.88 -1.74
C GLU A 272 2.60 -5.78 -2.93
N SER A 273 1.58 -6.42 -3.51
CA SER A 273 1.72 -7.19 -4.74
C SER A 273 0.52 -6.90 -5.64
N THR A 274 0.80 -6.35 -6.82
CA THR A 274 -0.16 -6.03 -7.87
C THR A 274 0.41 -6.50 -9.21
N PRO A 275 -0.40 -6.64 -10.27
CA PRO A 275 0.08 -7.09 -11.58
C PRO A 275 1.20 -6.22 -12.21
N ALA A 276 1.38 -4.98 -11.76
CA ALA A 276 2.38 -4.05 -12.30
C ALA A 276 3.39 -3.55 -11.27
N PHE A 277 3.24 -3.92 -9.99
CA PHE A 277 4.08 -3.41 -8.91
C PHE A 277 4.11 -4.38 -7.74
N SER A 278 5.31 -4.68 -7.25
CA SER A 278 5.53 -5.40 -6.00
C SER A 278 6.45 -4.59 -5.10
N SER A 279 6.18 -4.58 -3.80
CA SER A 279 7.09 -4.07 -2.79
C SER A 279 7.24 -5.08 -1.67
N LEU A 280 8.48 -5.26 -1.22
CA LEU A 280 8.81 -6.28 -0.24
C LEU A 280 10.00 -5.86 0.63
N LYS A 281 10.09 -6.44 1.82
CA LYS A 281 11.24 -6.30 2.71
C LYS A 281 11.98 -7.62 2.76
N ILE A 282 13.26 -7.62 2.38
CA ILE A 282 14.14 -8.79 2.37
C ILE A 282 14.98 -8.80 3.66
N PHE A 283 15.07 -9.97 4.27
CA PHE A 283 15.83 -10.29 5.48
C PHE A 283 16.87 -11.36 5.16
N GLY A 284 17.82 -11.03 4.28
CA GLY A 284 19.02 -11.83 3.99
C GLY A 284 20.25 -11.29 4.71
N THR A 285 21.37 -11.99 4.54
CA THR A 285 22.66 -11.56 5.09
C THR A 285 23.28 -10.48 4.20
N LYS A 286 23.27 -10.69 2.88
CA LYS A 286 23.84 -9.78 1.87
C LYS A 286 22.77 -8.91 1.21
N LEU A 287 21.67 -9.53 0.78
CA LEU A 287 20.49 -8.90 0.19
C LEU A 287 19.48 -8.60 1.31
N LYS A 288 19.45 -7.33 1.76
CA LYS A 288 18.58 -6.90 2.85
C LYS A 288 17.97 -5.53 2.61
N GLY A 289 16.90 -5.24 3.35
CA GLY A 289 16.20 -3.95 3.31
C GLY A 289 14.95 -3.98 2.42
N PHE A 290 14.48 -2.80 2.03
CA PHE A 290 13.28 -2.68 1.21
C PHE A 290 13.63 -2.76 -0.26
N TRP A 291 12.80 -3.45 -1.02
CA TRP A 291 12.96 -3.64 -2.46
C TRP A 291 11.62 -3.43 -3.15
N ILE A 292 11.68 -2.95 -4.38
CA ILE A 292 10.53 -2.76 -5.24
C ILE A 292 10.79 -3.40 -6.59
N MET A 293 9.70 -3.81 -7.22
CA MET A 293 9.67 -4.37 -8.55
C MET A 293 8.56 -3.67 -9.33
N LYS A 294 8.91 -3.01 -10.43
CA LYS A 294 7.96 -2.29 -11.28
C LYS A 294 7.90 -2.93 -12.64
N LYS A 295 6.71 -3.23 -13.14
CA LYS A 295 6.55 -3.72 -14.51
C LYS A 295 6.66 -2.54 -15.48
N SER A 296 7.55 -2.66 -16.46
CA SER A 296 7.68 -1.77 -17.62
C SER A 296 7.47 -2.65 -18.85
N ASP A 297 6.32 -2.49 -19.52
CA ASP A 297 5.91 -3.33 -20.64
C ASP A 297 5.91 -4.84 -20.30
N SER A 298 6.85 -5.61 -20.85
CA SER A 298 7.03 -7.05 -20.64
C SER A 298 8.12 -7.40 -19.61
N THR A 299 8.88 -6.42 -19.12
CA THR A 299 9.98 -6.63 -18.18
C THR A 299 9.66 -6.04 -16.81
N TRP A 300 10.33 -6.56 -15.78
CA TRP A 300 10.28 -6.00 -14.43
C TRP A 300 11.57 -5.25 -14.16
N VAL A 301 11.50 -4.18 -13.39
CA VAL A 301 12.67 -3.43 -12.91
C VAL A 301 12.73 -3.57 -11.40
N PHE A 302 13.77 -4.25 -10.93
CA PHE A 302 14.07 -4.50 -9.53
C PHE A 302 15.01 -3.43 -8.99
N SER A 303 14.71 -2.89 -7.80
CA SER A 303 15.51 -1.82 -7.19
C SER A 303 15.36 -1.81 -5.68
N GLN A 304 16.46 -1.54 -4.99
CA GLN A 304 16.50 -1.28 -3.56
C GLN A 304 15.82 0.06 -3.29
N SER A 305 15.09 0.10 -2.18
CA SER A 305 14.50 1.30 -1.64
C SER A 305 15.13 1.57 -0.28
N GLN A 306 15.57 2.81 -0.03
CA GLN A 306 16.20 3.22 1.23
C GLN A 306 15.23 3.18 2.45
N SER A 307 13.96 2.87 2.22
CA SER A 307 12.87 2.74 3.20
C SER A 307 11.67 2.06 2.52
N ALA A 308 10.65 1.60 3.25
CA ALA A 308 9.37 1.20 2.62
C ALA A 308 8.98 2.27 1.59
N PRO A 309 8.64 1.90 0.35
CA PRO A 309 8.74 2.79 -0.81
C PRO A 309 8.22 4.19 -0.53
N LYS A 310 9.13 5.17 -0.53
CA LYS A 310 8.80 6.58 -0.40
C LYS A 310 8.11 7.05 -1.69
N PRO A 311 6.92 7.66 -1.64
CA PRO A 311 6.52 8.57 -2.71
C PRO A 311 7.55 9.71 -2.82
N LYS A 312 7.78 10.21 -4.05
CA LYS A 312 8.83 11.20 -4.41
C LYS A 312 9.02 12.31 -3.35
N LYS A 313 10.29 12.54 -2.99
CA LYS A 313 10.91 13.53 -2.05
C LYS A 313 10.13 13.82 -0.75
N LEU A 314 10.60 13.23 0.35
CA LEU A 314 10.45 13.76 1.70
C LEU A 314 11.77 14.45 2.06
N SER A 315 11.70 15.73 2.44
CA SER A 315 12.72 16.39 3.25
C SER A 315 12.95 15.61 4.54
N SER A 316 14.19 15.63 5.04
CA SER A 316 14.53 15.26 6.41
C SER A 316 13.53 15.89 7.37
N ILE A 317 13.02 15.12 8.34
CA ILE A 317 12.20 15.68 9.41
C ILE A 317 13.14 16.56 10.25
N GLU A 318 13.17 17.84 9.96
CA GLU A 318 13.64 18.85 10.89
C GLU A 318 12.52 19.07 11.90
N LEU A 319 12.76 18.67 13.16
CA LEU A 319 11.86 19.03 14.25
C LEU A 319 11.98 20.53 14.49
N THR A 320 10.83 21.19 14.69
CA THR A 320 10.82 22.62 15.03
C THR A 320 11.33 22.84 16.46
N GLU A 321 11.83 24.04 16.76
CA GLU A 321 12.31 24.42 18.10
C GLU A 321 11.30 24.10 19.22
N LEU A 322 10.01 24.34 18.95
CA LEU A 322 8.91 24.00 19.87
C LEU A 322 8.80 22.49 20.14
N GLN A 323 9.01 21.65 19.12
CA GLN A 323 8.99 20.20 19.28
C GLN A 323 10.20 19.73 20.11
N ILE A 324 11.37 20.31 19.87
CA ILE A 324 12.60 19.98 20.62
C ILE A 324 12.48 20.43 22.09
N GLY A 325 11.93 21.62 22.35
CA GLY A 325 11.67 22.11 23.72
C GLY A 325 10.69 21.23 24.50
N SER A 326 9.65 20.73 23.84
CA SER A 326 8.69 19.81 24.47
C SER A 326 9.31 18.44 24.82
N ILE A 327 10.25 17.97 23.99
CA ILE A 327 10.98 16.72 24.21
C ILE A 327 11.94 16.90 25.40
N TYR A 328 12.68 18.01 25.46
CA TYR A 328 13.60 18.28 26.56
C TYR A 328 12.90 18.35 27.92
N LYS A 329 11.77 19.06 28.01
CA LYS A 329 10.98 19.20 29.25
C LYS A 329 10.58 17.83 29.81
N ARG A 330 10.14 16.91 28.94
CA ARG A 330 9.77 15.53 29.34
C ARG A 330 10.95 14.70 29.83
N THR A 331 12.15 14.90 29.28
CA THR A 331 13.40 14.28 29.79
C THR A 331 13.80 14.83 31.17
N LYS A 332 13.70 16.16 31.38
CA LYS A 332 14.13 16.80 32.64
C LYS A 332 13.20 16.49 33.81
N GLU A 333 11.91 16.34 33.52
CA GLU A 333 10.89 15.93 34.50
C GLU A 333 10.93 14.43 34.84
N GLY A 334 11.88 13.65 34.29
CA GLY A 334 12.05 12.23 34.58
C GLY A 334 10.99 11.31 33.97
N ASN A 335 10.12 11.85 33.11
CA ASN A 335 8.92 11.16 32.65
C ASN A 335 9.17 10.12 31.54
N LEU A 336 10.31 10.16 30.83
CA LEU A 336 10.67 9.16 29.81
C LEU A 336 12.19 9.00 29.68
N SER A 337 12.64 7.77 29.43
CA SER A 337 14.03 7.50 29.06
C SER A 337 14.33 7.99 27.64
N LEU A 338 15.61 8.30 27.35
CA LEU A 338 16.04 8.68 25.98
C LEU A 338 15.69 7.59 24.94
N GLN A 339 15.67 6.32 25.37
CA GLN A 339 15.34 5.18 24.53
C GLN A 339 13.85 5.19 24.15
N ASP A 340 12.97 5.45 25.11
CA ASP A 340 11.53 5.50 24.90
C ASP A 340 11.11 6.71 24.06
N MET A 341 11.80 7.84 24.23
CA MET A 341 11.57 9.01 23.38
C MET A 341 12.04 8.79 21.94
N ALA A 342 13.17 8.10 21.74
CA ALA A 342 13.64 7.71 20.40
C ALA A 342 12.60 6.81 19.72
N LEU A 343 11.97 5.92 20.48
CA LEU A 343 10.88 5.07 20.02
C LEU A 343 9.62 5.88 19.66
N GLU A 344 9.24 6.86 20.49
CA GLU A 344 8.05 7.70 20.33
C GLU A 344 8.17 8.66 19.13
N VAL A 345 9.33 9.28 18.95
CA VAL A 345 9.63 10.21 17.86
C VAL A 345 10.02 9.47 16.57
N GLY A 346 10.44 8.21 16.69
CA GLY A 346 10.84 7.36 15.57
C GLY A 346 12.22 7.72 15.00
N CYS A 347 13.13 8.23 15.84
CA CYS A 347 14.52 8.56 15.49
C CYS A 347 15.52 7.77 16.34
N SER A 348 16.82 7.98 16.16
CA SER A 348 17.85 7.34 17.00
C SER A 348 18.07 8.15 18.29
N LYS A 349 18.53 7.47 19.35
CA LYS A 349 18.91 8.11 20.62
C LYS A 349 19.97 9.20 20.41
N GLU A 350 20.90 8.97 19.49
CA GLU A 350 21.98 9.89 19.13
C GLU A 350 21.44 11.15 18.45
N SER A 351 20.35 11.02 17.68
CA SER A 351 19.67 12.15 17.05
C SER A 351 19.06 13.09 18.10
N ILE A 352 18.43 12.51 19.14
CA ILE A 352 17.88 13.27 20.27
C ILE A 352 19.00 13.99 21.05
N ILE A 353 20.12 13.30 21.30
CA ILE A 353 21.28 13.89 21.99
C ILE A 353 21.88 15.04 21.17
N GLY A 354 21.98 14.88 19.84
CA GLY A 354 22.46 15.93 18.94
C GLY A 354 21.56 17.18 18.96
N TRP A 355 20.24 17.00 19.00
CA TRP A 355 19.29 18.11 19.11
C TRP A 355 19.35 18.82 20.46
N GLN A 356 19.52 18.08 21.57
CA GLN A 356 19.71 18.67 22.89
C GLN A 356 20.96 19.54 22.97
N ARG A 357 22.09 19.08 22.40
CA ARG A 357 23.33 19.86 22.32
C ARG A 357 23.20 21.13 21.48
N LYS A 358 22.57 21.02 20.31
CA LYS A 358 22.37 22.17 19.39
C LYS A 358 21.54 23.29 20.02
N MET A 359 20.69 22.97 21.00
CA MET A 359 19.87 23.92 21.75
C MET A 359 20.49 24.38 23.08
N GLY A 360 21.71 23.96 23.41
CA GLY A 360 22.36 24.29 24.69
C GLY A 360 21.68 23.67 25.92
N LEU A 361 20.92 22.59 25.72
CA LEU A 361 20.15 21.92 26.78
C LEU A 361 20.91 20.75 27.42
N ARG A 362 22.10 20.42 26.89
CA ARG A 362 23.00 19.37 27.38
C ARG A 362 24.44 19.64 26.99
#